data_AF-A0A430AVY7-F1
#
_entry.id   AF-A0A430AVY7-F1
#
_cell.length_a   1.000
_cell.length_b   1.000
_cell.length_c   1.000
_cell.angle_alpha   90.00
_cell.angle_beta   90.00
_cell.angle_gamma   90.00
#
_symmetry.space_group_name_H-M   'P 1'
#
loop_
_entity.id
_entity.type
_entity.pdbx_description
1 polymer ?
#
loop_
_entity_poly.entity_id
_entity_poly.type
_entity_poly.pdbx_seq_one_letter_code
_entity_poly.pdbx_strand_id
1 'polypeptide(L)'
;MTEKFKMSLDALPISINNYLKYKVETKGGHSYPKQYESQESKDFKKYLRNKLKKEIKSQGWDINLTSDKTQHWYLELRFRLERAGEDTNNYYKVLMDALSGYLYEDDSNIHARTHRAWIDKDNPGFDFVLRRVQYVGLFDSKKQREEFINSNCSSCRFFREGKCKVLKDATDGRANIDFNIGSKTCEKYTKKKGK
;
A
#
# COMPACT_ATOMS: atom_id res chain seq x y z
N MET A 1 15.79 12.39 -4.20
CA MET A 1 15.53 11.61 -2.97
C MET A 1 14.18 10.92 -3.13
N THR A 2 14.07 9.65 -2.80
CA THR A 2 12.77 8.94 -2.84
C THR A 2 11.94 9.35 -1.63
N GLU A 3 10.69 9.77 -1.85
CA GLU A 3 9.74 10.08 -0.78
C GLU A 3 9.59 8.88 0.16
N LYS A 4 9.87 9.08 1.46
CA LYS A 4 9.78 8.03 2.47
C LYS A 4 9.39 8.60 3.83
N PHE A 5 8.59 7.83 4.55
CA PHE A 5 8.26 8.05 5.96
C PHE A 5 8.82 6.90 6.79
N LYS A 6 9.34 7.17 7.98
CA LYS A 6 9.87 6.14 8.88
C LYS A 6 9.35 6.33 10.30
N MET A 7 9.11 5.25 11.02
CA MET A 7 8.75 5.33 12.44
C MET A 7 9.13 4.04 13.14
N SER A 8 9.43 4.12 14.44
CA SER A 8 9.52 2.95 15.32
C SER A 8 8.60 3.12 16.52
N LEU A 9 8.13 1.99 17.03
CA LEU A 9 7.35 1.90 18.25
C LEU A 9 7.79 0.67 19.05
N ASP A 10 8.11 0.88 20.32
CA ASP A 10 8.41 -0.20 21.28
C ASP A 10 7.11 -0.75 21.88
N ALA A 11 6.22 -1.20 20.98
CA ALA A 11 5.00 -1.92 21.31
C ALA A 11 4.55 -2.69 20.07
N LEU A 12 4.29 -3.99 20.22
CA LEU A 12 3.72 -4.80 19.15
C LEU A 12 2.24 -4.50 18.97
N PRO A 13 1.71 -4.58 17.74
CA PRO A 13 0.28 -4.56 17.51
C PRO A 13 -0.38 -5.77 18.16
N ILE A 14 -1.65 -5.63 18.52
CA ILE A 14 -2.40 -6.79 18.98
C ILE A 14 -2.58 -7.80 17.83
N SER A 15 -2.64 -9.09 18.18
CA SER A 15 -2.95 -10.15 17.22
C SER A 15 -4.38 -10.00 16.66
N ILE A 16 -4.60 -10.42 15.41
CA ILE A 16 -5.90 -10.43 14.77
C ILE A 16 -6.97 -11.17 15.58
N ASN A 17 -6.58 -12.19 16.35
CA ASN A 17 -7.50 -12.95 17.21
C ASN A 17 -8.06 -12.10 18.35
N ASN A 18 -7.32 -11.08 18.78
CA ASN A 18 -7.75 -10.13 19.81
C ASN A 18 -8.27 -8.83 19.20
N TYR A 19 -8.27 -8.70 17.87
CA TYR A 19 -8.68 -7.48 17.18
C TYR A 19 -10.19 -7.29 17.19
N LEU A 20 -10.92 -8.32 16.79
CA LEU A 20 -12.37 -8.28 16.61
C LEU A 20 -13.04 -9.20 17.61
N LYS A 21 -14.06 -8.68 18.29
CA LYS A 21 -14.92 -9.43 19.19
C LYS A 21 -16.33 -9.48 18.60
N TYR A 22 -17.10 -10.47 19.02
CA TYR A 22 -18.48 -10.65 18.60
C TYR A 22 -19.43 -10.46 19.78
N LYS A 23 -20.59 -9.86 19.52
CA LYS A 23 -21.72 -9.83 20.45
C LYS A 23 -23.00 -10.16 19.69
N VAL A 24 -23.99 -10.73 20.36
CA VAL A 24 -25.31 -10.91 19.78
C VAL A 24 -26.09 -9.60 19.92
N GLU A 25 -26.66 -9.12 18.82
CA GLU A 25 -27.57 -7.98 18.80
C GLU A 25 -28.93 -8.45 18.30
N THR A 26 -29.99 -8.22 19.08
CA THR A 26 -31.37 -8.57 18.68
C THR A 26 -32.03 -7.35 18.08
N LYS A 27 -32.50 -7.46 16.84
CA LYS A 27 -33.20 -6.39 16.12
C LYS A 27 -34.46 -6.98 15.48
N GLY A 28 -35.62 -6.42 15.83
CA GLY A 28 -36.91 -6.89 15.32
C GLY A 28 -37.25 -8.34 15.69
N GLY A 29 -36.82 -8.80 16.88
CA GLY A 29 -37.04 -10.19 17.33
C GLY A 29 -36.04 -11.22 16.77
N HIS A 30 -35.17 -10.83 15.85
CA HIS A 30 -34.13 -11.71 15.30
C HIS A 30 -32.75 -11.37 15.88
N SER A 31 -32.01 -12.40 16.27
CA SER A 31 -30.65 -12.28 16.82
C SER A 31 -29.60 -12.43 15.72
N TYR A 32 -28.69 -11.47 15.64
CA TYR A 32 -27.59 -11.48 14.66
C TYR A 32 -26.24 -11.29 15.36
N PRO A 33 -25.16 -11.93 14.87
CA PRO A 33 -23.81 -11.65 15.35
C PRO A 33 -23.35 -10.29 14.84
N LYS A 34 -22.93 -9.43 15.76
CA LYS A 34 -22.32 -8.13 15.48
C LYS A 34 -20.85 -8.13 15.87
N GLN A 35 -20.01 -7.87 14.88
CA GLN A 35 -18.58 -7.69 15.09
C GLN A 35 -18.30 -6.28 15.60
N TYR A 36 -17.38 -6.15 16.55
CA TYR A 36 -16.89 -4.87 17.03
C TYR A 36 -15.40 -4.95 17.36
N GLU A 37 -14.72 -3.81 17.27
CA GLU A 37 -13.31 -3.71 17.62
C GLU A 37 -13.10 -3.81 19.15
N SER A 38 -12.12 -4.59 19.57
CA SER A 38 -11.77 -4.78 20.98
C SER A 38 -11.23 -3.50 21.63
N GLN A 39 -11.31 -3.40 22.96
CA GLN A 39 -10.77 -2.26 23.69
C GLN A 39 -9.24 -2.17 23.57
N GLU A 40 -8.54 -3.31 23.67
CA GLU A 40 -7.09 -3.40 23.48
C GLU A 40 -6.65 -2.86 22.12
N SER A 41 -7.39 -3.15 21.06
CA SER A 41 -7.12 -2.60 19.72
C SER A 41 -7.23 -1.08 19.70
N LYS A 42 -8.31 -0.55 20.28
CA LYS A 42 -8.56 0.90 20.32
C LYS A 42 -7.47 1.61 21.10
N ASP A 43 -7.02 1.03 22.20
CA ASP A 43 -5.96 1.58 23.04
C ASP A 43 -4.62 1.55 22.31
N PHE A 44 -4.27 0.44 21.65
CA PHE A 44 -3.08 0.36 20.80
C PHE A 44 -3.12 1.40 19.66
N LYS A 45 -4.22 1.49 18.92
CA LYS A 45 -4.38 2.47 17.81
C LYS A 45 -4.25 3.89 18.33
N LYS A 46 -4.85 4.21 19.47
CA LYS A 46 -4.73 5.53 20.11
C LYS A 46 -3.27 5.85 20.46
N TYR A 47 -2.56 4.89 21.06
CA TYR A 47 -1.15 5.03 21.40
C TYR A 47 -0.27 5.28 20.16
N LEU A 48 -0.41 4.42 19.14
CA LEU A 48 0.31 4.53 17.87
C LEU A 48 0.01 5.88 17.18
N ARG A 49 -1.26 6.25 17.03
CA ARG A 49 -1.66 7.51 16.37
C ARG A 49 -1.11 8.76 17.06
N ASN A 50 -1.01 8.74 18.39
CA ASN A 50 -0.41 9.85 19.14
C ASN A 50 1.09 10.02 18.84
N LYS A 51 1.82 8.92 18.71
CA LYS A 51 3.23 8.93 18.32
C LYS A 51 3.39 9.30 16.85
N LEU A 52 2.55 8.74 15.99
CA LEU A 52 2.52 8.99 14.55
C LEU A 52 2.33 10.48 14.21
N LYS A 53 1.42 11.18 14.88
CA LYS A 53 1.23 12.63 14.70
C LYS A 53 2.50 13.44 14.95
N LYS A 54 3.30 13.05 15.94
CA LYS A 54 4.58 13.71 16.25
C LYS A 54 5.60 13.45 15.14
N GLU A 55 5.68 12.22 14.66
CA GLU A 55 6.57 11.83 13.56
C GLU A 55 6.19 12.50 12.24
N ILE A 56 4.91 12.56 11.89
CA ILE A 56 4.39 13.29 10.72
C ILE A 56 4.84 14.75 10.74
N LYS A 57 4.64 15.42 11.88
CA LYS A 57 5.07 16.81 12.05
C LYS A 57 6.59 16.95 11.93
N SER A 58 7.35 16.06 12.56
CA SER A 58 8.81 16.11 12.56
C SER A 58 9.42 15.84 11.17
N GLN A 59 8.79 14.99 10.38
CA GLN A 59 9.27 14.60 9.04
C GLN A 59 8.66 15.46 7.93
N GLY A 60 7.71 16.34 8.26
CA GLY A 60 6.99 17.15 7.27
C GLY A 60 6.21 16.29 6.28
N TRP A 61 5.62 15.18 6.74
CA TRP A 61 4.90 14.25 5.87
C TRP A 61 3.59 14.86 5.38
N ASP A 62 3.36 14.78 4.07
CA ASP A 62 2.11 15.15 3.43
C ASP A 62 1.35 13.90 2.98
N ILE A 63 0.14 13.70 3.53
CA ILE A 63 -0.73 12.58 3.20
C ILE A 63 -1.08 12.53 1.71
N ASN A 64 -1.13 13.68 1.04
CA ASN A 64 -1.47 13.77 -0.38
C ASN A 64 -0.44 13.09 -1.29
N LEU A 65 0.78 12.84 -0.82
CA LEU A 65 1.79 12.06 -1.54
C LEU A 65 1.30 10.66 -1.90
N THR A 66 0.38 10.11 -1.11
CA THR A 66 -0.18 8.76 -1.29
C THR A 66 -1.57 8.75 -1.95
N SER A 67 -2.08 9.90 -2.37
CA SER A 67 -3.43 10.02 -2.96
C SER A 67 -3.55 9.41 -4.36
N ASP A 68 -2.45 9.38 -5.12
CA ASP A 68 -2.41 8.78 -6.46
C ASP A 68 -2.58 7.26 -6.39
N LYS A 69 -3.74 6.78 -6.82
CA LYS A 69 -4.10 5.35 -6.85
C LYS A 69 -3.33 4.53 -7.87
N THR A 70 -2.72 5.17 -8.87
CA THR A 70 -1.87 4.47 -9.84
C THR A 70 -0.45 4.30 -9.32
N GLN A 71 -0.08 5.07 -8.30
CA GLN A 71 1.21 4.98 -7.63
C GLN A 71 1.10 4.15 -6.37
N HIS A 72 1.75 2.99 -6.38
CA HIS A 72 1.82 2.14 -5.20
C HIS A 72 2.94 2.54 -4.25
N TRP A 73 2.82 2.08 -3.00
CA TRP A 73 3.78 2.29 -1.92
C TRP A 73 4.07 0.96 -1.22
N TYR A 74 5.30 0.76 -0.77
CA TYR A 74 5.62 -0.32 0.16
C TYR A 74 5.59 0.20 1.58
N LEU A 75 4.87 -0.52 2.45
CA LEU A 75 4.99 -0.41 3.90
C LEU A 75 5.89 -1.55 4.38
N GLU A 76 7.19 -1.29 4.48
CA GLU A 76 8.20 -2.27 4.88
C GLU A 76 8.28 -2.33 6.40
N LEU A 77 7.88 -3.45 6.98
CA LEU A 77 7.80 -3.67 8.42
C LEU A 77 8.99 -4.49 8.91
N ARG A 78 9.54 -4.09 10.05
CA ARG A 78 10.55 -4.85 10.79
C ARG A 78 10.03 -5.09 12.21
N PHE A 79 9.90 -6.36 12.59
CA PHE A 79 9.33 -6.75 13.87
C PHE A 79 10.40 -7.27 14.85
N ARG A 80 10.34 -6.75 16.07
CA ARG A 80 10.99 -7.26 17.28
C ARG A 80 9.94 -8.06 18.03
N LEU A 81 9.97 -9.38 17.91
CA LEU A 81 8.96 -10.30 18.45
C LEU A 81 9.32 -10.69 19.89
N GLU A 82 8.30 -10.94 20.71
CA GLU A 82 8.50 -11.34 22.11
C GLU A 82 8.97 -12.80 22.20
N ARG A 83 8.44 -13.67 21.33
CA ARG A 83 8.74 -15.11 21.32
C ARG A 83 8.77 -15.71 19.91
N ALA A 84 9.34 -16.90 19.82
CA ALA A 84 9.29 -17.71 18.61
C ALA A 84 7.83 -18.14 18.30
N GLY A 85 7.51 -18.29 17.01
CA GLY A 85 6.21 -18.77 16.54
C GLY A 85 5.11 -17.71 16.43
N GLU A 86 5.42 -16.43 16.66
CA GLU A 86 4.50 -15.35 16.33
C GLU A 86 4.40 -15.12 14.81
N ASP A 87 3.18 -15.04 14.29
CA ASP A 87 2.93 -14.69 12.89
C ASP A 87 2.76 -13.18 12.72
N THR A 88 3.74 -12.56 12.06
CA THR A 88 3.74 -11.10 11.78
C THR A 88 2.57 -10.65 10.92
N ASN A 89 1.96 -11.54 10.12
CA ASN A 89 0.82 -11.17 9.28
C ASN A 89 -0.41 -10.80 10.11
N ASN A 90 -0.53 -11.34 11.33
CA ASN A 90 -1.60 -10.98 12.26
C ASN A 90 -1.58 -9.49 12.63
N TYR A 91 -0.43 -8.84 12.52
CA TYR A 91 -0.24 -7.44 12.90
C TYR A 91 -0.64 -6.46 11.80
N TYR A 92 -0.62 -6.88 10.53
CA TYR A 92 -0.84 -5.97 9.40
C TYR A 92 -2.20 -5.28 9.45
N LYS A 93 -3.27 -6.03 9.71
CA LYS A 93 -4.63 -5.47 9.66
C LYS A 93 -4.82 -4.34 10.65
N VAL A 94 -4.30 -4.51 11.87
CA VAL A 94 -4.40 -3.50 12.93
C VAL A 94 -3.52 -2.30 12.62
N LEU A 95 -2.29 -2.55 12.14
CA LEU A 95 -1.37 -1.49 11.74
C LEU A 95 -1.91 -0.65 10.60
N MET A 96 -2.34 -1.29 9.51
CA MET A 96 -2.81 -0.58 8.31
C MET A 96 -4.06 0.27 8.62
N ASP A 97 -4.96 -0.23 9.46
CA ASP A 97 -6.10 0.56 9.94
C ASP A 97 -5.67 1.71 10.86
N ALA A 98 -4.67 1.49 11.71
CA ALA A 98 -4.17 2.54 12.60
C ALA A 98 -3.53 3.71 11.84
N LEU A 99 -2.83 3.42 10.73
CA LEU A 99 -2.11 4.38 9.88
C LEU A 99 -3.02 5.09 8.86
N SER A 100 -4.18 4.51 8.53
CA SER A 100 -5.16 5.11 7.64
C SER A 100 -5.72 6.43 8.20
N GLY A 101 -5.88 7.42 7.33
CA GLY A 101 -6.20 8.81 7.65
C GLY A 101 -5.03 9.64 8.19
N TYR A 102 -3.82 9.06 8.28
CA TYR A 102 -2.61 9.75 8.77
C TYR A 102 -1.49 9.74 7.74
N LEU A 103 -1.11 8.55 7.25
CA LEU A 103 -0.07 8.41 6.24
C LEU A 103 -0.62 8.31 4.83
N TYR A 104 -1.85 7.79 4.71
CA TYR A 104 -2.62 7.62 3.49
C TYR A 104 -4.11 7.67 3.81
N GLU A 105 -4.94 8.07 2.85
CA GLU A 105 -6.40 8.15 3.02
C GLU A 105 -7.08 6.77 2.97
N ASP A 106 -6.61 5.90 2.07
CA ASP A 106 -6.99 4.49 2.00
C ASP A 106 -5.77 3.63 1.69
N ASP A 107 -5.89 2.33 1.97
CA ASP A 107 -4.80 1.37 1.86
C ASP A 107 -4.72 0.67 0.49
N SER A 108 -5.54 1.07 -0.48
CA SER A 108 -5.66 0.36 -1.76
C SER A 108 -4.37 0.34 -2.59
N ASN A 109 -3.52 1.35 -2.43
CA ASN A 109 -2.21 1.47 -3.08
C ASN A 109 -1.04 1.18 -2.12
N ILE A 110 -1.31 0.65 -0.92
CA ILE A 110 -0.30 0.39 0.11
C ILE A 110 -0.04 -1.11 0.23
N HIS A 111 1.18 -1.52 -0.12
CA HIS A 111 1.61 -2.92 -0.07
C HIS A 111 2.44 -3.16 1.19
N ALA A 112 1.78 -3.60 2.25
CA ALA A 112 2.45 -4.00 3.49
C ALA A 112 3.24 -5.31 3.30
N ARG A 113 4.46 -5.34 3.86
CA ARG A 113 5.29 -6.55 3.87
C ARG A 113 6.24 -6.56 5.06
N THR A 114 6.40 -7.72 5.67
CA THR A 114 7.48 -8.00 6.62
C THR A 114 8.78 -8.06 5.83
N HIS A 115 9.64 -7.10 6.10
CA HIS A 115 11.01 -7.06 5.60
C HIS A 115 11.95 -7.88 6.50
N ARG A 116 11.72 -7.87 7.82
CA ARG A 116 12.50 -8.65 8.78
C ARG A 116 11.69 -8.93 10.05
N ALA A 117 11.94 -10.07 10.67
CA ALA A 117 11.48 -10.38 12.02
C ALA A 117 12.62 -11.06 12.81
N TRP A 118 12.74 -10.74 14.09
CA TRP A 118 13.66 -11.40 15.02
C TRP A 118 13.08 -11.35 16.44
N ILE A 119 13.61 -12.16 17.35
CA ILE A 119 13.17 -12.21 18.73
C ILE A 119 13.98 -11.20 19.55
N ASP A 120 13.27 -10.35 20.29
CA ASP A 120 13.80 -9.40 21.26
C ASP A 120 12.76 -9.29 22.38
N LYS A 121 12.88 -10.19 23.36
CA LYS A 121 11.93 -10.32 24.47
C LYS A 121 11.96 -9.10 25.39
N ASP A 122 13.10 -8.43 25.48
CA ASP A 122 13.31 -7.31 26.39
C ASP A 122 12.77 -6.00 25.79
N ASN A 123 12.73 -5.89 24.44
CA ASN A 123 12.18 -4.73 23.75
C ASN A 123 11.34 -5.10 22.50
N PRO A 124 10.17 -5.73 22.70
CA PRO A 124 9.28 -6.08 21.60
C PRO A 124 8.66 -4.82 20.98
N GLY A 125 8.52 -4.83 19.67
CA GLY A 125 8.02 -3.67 18.95
C GLY A 125 8.17 -3.82 17.45
N PHE A 126 8.03 -2.70 16.75
CA PHE A 126 8.25 -2.68 15.33
C PHE A 126 8.83 -1.36 14.88
N ASP A 127 9.29 -1.36 13.65
CA ASP A 127 9.52 -0.15 12.90
C ASP A 127 9.05 -0.36 11.47
N PHE A 128 8.79 0.73 10.78
CA PHE A 128 8.40 0.67 9.39
C PHE A 128 8.97 1.81 8.57
N VAL A 129 9.05 1.52 7.28
CA VAL A 129 9.32 2.52 6.23
C VAL A 129 8.19 2.46 5.22
N LEU A 130 7.47 3.56 5.06
CA LEU A 130 6.55 3.75 3.95
C LEU A 130 7.32 4.45 2.82
N ARG A 131 7.43 3.83 1.65
CA ARG A 131 8.18 4.38 0.52
C ARG A 131 7.53 4.08 -0.81
N ARG A 132 7.71 4.99 -1.76
CA ARG A 132 7.19 4.84 -3.12
C ARG A 132 7.81 3.63 -3.82
N VAL A 133 7.00 2.85 -4.54
CA VAL A 133 7.53 1.78 -5.40
C VAL A 133 8.19 2.36 -6.66
N GLN A 134 9.10 1.60 -7.26
CA GLN A 134 9.80 2.05 -8.47
C GLN A 134 8.98 1.84 -9.75
N TYR A 135 8.17 0.78 -9.78
CA TYR A 135 7.34 0.44 -10.93
C TYR A 135 6.18 1.43 -11.12
N VAL A 136 5.67 1.52 -12.33
CA VAL A 136 4.49 2.32 -12.69
C VAL A 136 3.56 1.42 -13.52
N GLY A 137 2.41 1.06 -12.97
CA GLY A 137 1.51 0.10 -13.61
C GLY A 137 2.22 -1.21 -13.95
N LEU A 138 2.22 -1.58 -15.23
CA LEU A 138 2.88 -2.79 -15.75
C LEU A 138 4.36 -2.57 -16.15
N PHE A 139 4.92 -1.39 -15.91
CA PHE A 139 6.31 -1.04 -16.21
C PHE A 139 7.18 -1.10 -14.96
N ASP A 140 8.37 -1.70 -15.05
CA ASP A 140 9.26 -1.93 -13.91
C ASP A 140 9.87 -0.64 -13.36
N SER A 141 9.85 0.43 -14.16
CA SER A 141 10.25 1.76 -13.74
C SER A 141 9.55 2.86 -14.54
N LYS A 142 9.54 4.07 -13.99
CA LYS A 142 9.14 5.28 -14.73
C LYS A 142 9.91 5.45 -16.04
N LYS A 143 11.22 5.15 -16.04
CA LYS A 143 12.08 5.22 -17.23
C LYS A 143 11.61 4.28 -18.34
N GLN A 144 11.32 3.02 -18.00
CA GLN A 144 10.83 2.03 -18.97
C GLN A 144 9.48 2.47 -19.58
N ARG A 145 8.61 3.07 -18.77
CA ARG A 145 7.35 3.65 -19.28
C ARG A 145 7.60 4.79 -20.26
N GLU A 146 8.52 5.70 -19.95
CA GLU A 146 8.88 6.82 -20.83
C GLU A 146 9.51 6.33 -22.15
N GLU A 147 10.41 5.36 -22.08
CA GLU A 147 11.00 4.71 -23.25
C GLU A 147 9.91 4.08 -24.13
N PHE A 148 8.94 3.36 -23.54
CA PHE A 148 7.80 2.80 -24.27
C PHE A 148 6.95 3.88 -24.95
N ILE A 149 6.69 4.99 -24.28
CA ILE A 149 5.94 6.11 -24.87
C ILE A 149 6.68 6.70 -26.06
N ASN A 150 7.98 6.96 -25.90
CA ASN A 150 8.82 7.62 -26.90
C ASN A 150 9.03 6.75 -28.15
N SER A 151 9.29 5.45 -27.95
CA SER A 151 9.61 4.49 -29.02
C SER A 151 8.38 3.91 -29.73
N ASN A 152 7.34 3.52 -28.98
CA ASN A 152 6.21 2.77 -29.51
C ASN A 152 4.93 3.61 -29.64
N CYS A 153 4.72 4.61 -28.79
CA CYS A 153 3.44 5.32 -28.75
C CYS A 153 3.43 6.62 -29.57
N SER A 154 4.47 7.45 -29.48
CA SER A 154 4.52 8.80 -30.08
C SER A 154 4.14 8.84 -31.58
N SER A 155 4.58 7.83 -32.33
CA SER A 155 4.34 7.62 -33.76
C SER A 155 3.08 6.81 -34.10
N CYS A 156 2.38 6.29 -33.08
CA CYS A 156 1.18 5.46 -33.23
C CYS A 156 -0.08 6.29 -33.45
N ARG A 157 -0.96 5.86 -34.37
CA ARG A 157 -2.24 6.53 -34.67
C ARG A 157 -3.20 6.58 -33.48
N PHE A 158 -3.06 5.65 -32.54
CA PHE A 158 -3.93 5.54 -31.38
C PHE A 158 -3.46 6.37 -30.18
N PHE A 159 -2.23 6.87 -30.18
CA PHE A 159 -1.66 7.58 -29.03
C PHE A 159 -2.52 8.76 -28.59
N ARG A 160 -2.99 9.59 -29.56
CA ARG A 160 -3.91 10.72 -29.33
C ARG A 160 -3.57 11.49 -28.04
N GLU A 161 -2.31 11.88 -27.90
CA GLU A 161 -1.78 12.61 -26.72
C GLU A 161 -1.98 11.85 -25.40
N GLY A 162 -1.65 10.55 -25.40
CA GLY A 162 -1.76 9.69 -24.22
C GLY A 162 -3.14 9.07 -23.98
N LYS A 163 -4.15 9.37 -24.82
CA LYS A 163 -5.51 8.81 -24.70
C LYS A 163 -5.66 7.39 -25.23
N CYS A 164 -4.58 6.76 -25.71
CA CYS A 164 -4.58 5.36 -26.12
C CYS A 164 -5.00 4.45 -24.96
N LYS A 165 -6.05 3.65 -25.16
CA LYS A 165 -6.55 2.72 -24.15
C LYS A 165 -5.48 1.72 -23.66
N VAL A 166 -4.68 1.16 -24.57
CA VAL A 166 -3.62 0.20 -24.20
C VAL A 166 -2.56 0.84 -23.31
N LEU A 167 -2.13 2.07 -23.64
CA LEU A 167 -1.18 2.82 -22.83
C LEU A 167 -1.77 3.18 -21.46
N LYS A 168 -3.05 3.59 -21.42
CA LYS A 168 -3.75 3.90 -20.18
C LYS A 168 -3.86 2.67 -19.29
N ASP A 169 -4.37 1.56 -19.83
CA ASP A 169 -4.50 0.29 -19.10
C ASP A 169 -3.12 -0.17 -18.56
N ALA A 170 -2.06 -0.13 -19.38
CA ALA A 170 -0.72 -0.50 -18.94
C ALA A 170 -0.15 0.45 -17.85
N THR A 171 -0.43 1.75 -17.93
CA THR A 171 -0.03 2.74 -16.90
C THR A 171 -0.82 2.54 -15.60
N ASP A 172 -2.09 2.18 -15.70
CA ASP A 172 -2.99 1.92 -14.57
C ASP A 172 -2.77 0.52 -13.95
N GLY A 173 -1.82 -0.28 -14.47
CA GLY A 173 -1.54 -1.62 -13.99
C GLY A 173 -2.54 -2.69 -14.42
N ARG A 174 -3.36 -2.42 -15.44
CA ARG A 174 -4.39 -3.33 -15.95
C ARG A 174 -3.85 -4.17 -17.10
N ALA A 175 -3.83 -5.48 -16.92
CA ALA A 175 -3.48 -6.41 -17.98
C ALA A 175 -4.44 -6.22 -19.18
N ASN A 176 -3.87 -6.13 -20.36
CA ASN A 176 -4.58 -5.96 -21.62
C ASN A 176 -3.97 -6.93 -22.63
N ILE A 177 -4.80 -7.68 -23.36
CA ILE A 177 -4.33 -8.67 -24.34
C ILE A 177 -3.42 -8.04 -25.41
N ASP A 178 -3.63 -6.77 -25.73
CA ASP A 178 -2.84 -6.02 -26.72
C ASP A 178 -1.51 -5.48 -26.17
N PHE A 179 -1.18 -5.75 -24.90
CA PHE A 179 0.06 -5.34 -24.25
C PHE A 179 0.79 -6.56 -23.66
N ASN A 180 1.96 -6.87 -24.23
CA ASN A 180 2.80 -7.93 -23.72
C ASN A 180 3.60 -7.45 -22.51
N ILE A 181 3.32 -8.02 -21.33
CA ILE A 181 3.96 -7.63 -20.06
C ILE A 181 5.43 -8.04 -20.01
N GLY A 182 5.82 -9.15 -20.66
CA GLY A 182 7.19 -9.65 -20.64
C GLY A 182 8.12 -8.81 -21.52
N SER A 183 7.73 -8.58 -22.77
CA SER A 183 8.51 -7.78 -23.72
C SER A 183 8.24 -6.27 -23.66
N LYS A 184 7.21 -5.84 -22.93
CA LYS A 184 6.73 -4.44 -22.86
C LYS A 184 6.39 -3.86 -24.23
N THR A 185 5.72 -4.65 -25.08
CA THR A 185 5.35 -4.26 -26.45
C THR A 185 3.84 -4.17 -26.64
N CYS A 186 3.40 -3.38 -27.62
CA CYS A 186 1.97 -3.23 -27.98
C CYS A 186 1.67 -3.91 -29.31
N GLU A 187 0.70 -4.83 -29.31
CA GLU A 187 0.27 -5.56 -30.51
C GLU A 187 -0.63 -4.72 -31.42
N LYS A 188 -1.30 -3.70 -30.87
CA LYS A 188 -2.14 -2.75 -31.61
C LYS A 188 -1.39 -1.57 -32.22
N TYR A 189 -0.06 -1.58 -32.18
CA TYR A 189 0.71 -0.50 -32.79
C TYR A 189 0.35 -0.33 -34.27
N THR A 190 0.11 0.90 -34.68
CA THR A 190 -0.09 1.23 -36.10
C THR A 190 0.47 2.61 -36.35
N LYS A 191 1.45 2.72 -37.26
CA LYS A 191 2.09 3.99 -37.61
C LYS A 191 1.05 5.00 -38.14
N LYS A 192 1.16 6.26 -37.72
CA LYS A 192 0.37 7.37 -38.30
C LYS A 192 0.64 7.42 -39.81
N LYS A 193 -0.43 7.49 -40.62
CA LYS A 193 -0.27 7.82 -42.04
C LYS A 193 0.28 9.25 -42.10
N GLY A 194 1.44 9.42 -42.73
CA GLY A 194 1.96 10.74 -43.06
C GLY A 194 0.93 11.47 -43.92
N LYS A 195 0.75 12.77 -43.68
CA LYS A 195 0.15 13.63 -44.71
C LYS A 195 1.12 13.74 -45.87
#